data_AF-A0A8J4VZB9-F1
#
_entry.id   AF-A0A8J4VZB9-F1
#
_cell.length_a   1.000
_cell.length_b   1.000
_cell.length_c   1.000
_cell.angle_alpha   90.00
_cell.angle_beta   90.00
_cell.angle_gamma   90.00
#
_symmetry.space_group_name_H-M   'P 1'
#
loop_
_entity.id
_entity.type
_entity.pdbx_description
1 polymer ?
#
loop_
_entity_poly.entity_id
_entity_poly.type
_entity_poly.pdbx_seq_one_letter_code
_entity_poly.pdbx_strand_id
1 'polypeptide(L)'
;GRFPVDKNITVGGDISFNNVPKKQIIDRLPQFVSYVDQRDKHFAPLSVKETLEFAYKVCGGDITKRAEVLTLLRTEKKDVEALEVTKAIFTNYSDVILQQLGLQNCAPLLRRCSRNE
;
A
#
# COMPACT_ATOMS: atom_id res chain seq x y z
N GLY A 1 1.32 5.52 5.77
CA GLY A 1 1.92 6.86 5.95
C GLY A 1 3.08 6.79 6.95
N ARG A 2 3.80 7.89 7.16
CA ARG A 2 4.76 8.02 8.28
C ARG A 2 4.09 8.82 9.39
N PHE A 3 4.38 8.49 10.65
CA PHE A 3 3.95 9.34 11.76
C PHE A 3 4.64 10.71 11.63
N PRO A 4 3.89 11.80 11.46
CA PRO A 4 4.49 13.13 11.31
C PRO A 4 5.07 13.56 12.64
N VAL A 5 6.39 13.54 12.77
CA VAL A 5 7.10 14.15 13.90
C VAL A 5 7.39 15.59 13.50
N ASP A 6 6.36 16.43 13.57
CA ASP A 6 6.47 17.88 13.32
C ASP A 6 6.82 18.64 14.60
N LYS A 7 7.11 19.94 14.47
CA LYS A 7 7.61 20.83 15.54
C LYS A 7 6.78 20.84 16.83
N ASN A 8 5.51 20.45 16.78
CA ASN A 8 4.59 20.48 17.93
C ASN A 8 4.33 19.09 18.54
N ILE A 9 5.02 18.04 18.08
CA ILE A 9 4.81 16.66 18.55
C ILE A 9 6.09 16.17 19.23
N THR A 10 6.01 15.94 20.54
CA THR A 10 7.09 15.31 21.30
C THR A 10 6.79 13.82 21.47
N VAL A 11 7.66 12.97 20.92
CA VAL A 11 7.58 11.51 21.13
C VAL A 11 8.43 11.15 22.35
N GLY A 12 7.78 10.81 23.46
CA GLY A 12 8.44 10.36 24.68
C GLY A 12 8.61 8.83 24.75
N GLY A 13 9.51 8.38 25.63
CA GLY A 13 9.76 6.96 25.93
C GLY A 13 10.68 6.24 24.94
N ASP A 14 11.03 5.00 25.30
CA ASP A 14 11.82 4.10 24.45
C ASP A 14 10.90 3.19 23.63
N ILE A 15 11.06 3.24 22.31
CA ILE A 15 10.30 2.44 21.36
C ILE A 15 11.25 1.43 20.71
N SER A 16 10.92 0.14 20.81
CA SER A 16 11.60 -0.95 20.12
C SER A 16 10.64 -1.77 19.29
N PHE A 17 11.12 -2.29 18.17
CA PHE A 17 10.41 -3.23 17.30
C PHE A 17 11.16 -4.55 17.34
N ASN A 18 10.56 -5.60 17.88
CA ASN A 18 11.24 -6.90 18.07
C ASN A 18 12.61 -6.75 18.78
N ASN A 19 12.64 -6.00 19.88
CA ASN A 19 13.86 -5.65 20.63
C ASN A 19 14.89 -4.79 19.89
N VAL A 20 14.61 -4.34 18.66
CA VAL A 20 15.48 -3.41 17.94
C VAL A 20 15.04 -1.97 18.21
N PRO A 21 15.90 -1.09 18.74
CA PRO A 21 15.55 0.30 19.02
C PRO A 21 15.11 1.05 17.75
N LYS A 22 14.03 1.83 17.83
CA LYS A 22 13.49 2.64 16.71
C LYS A 22 14.56 3.49 16.04
N LYS A 23 15.48 4.09 16.81
CA LYS A 23 16.57 4.95 16.29
C LYS A 23 17.48 4.23 15.28
N GLN A 24 17.63 2.90 15.38
CA GLN A 24 18.48 2.12 14.47
C GLN A 24 17.79 1.76 13.15
N ILE A 25 16.46 1.74 13.13
CA ILE A 25 15.69 1.27 11.98
C ILE A 25 14.78 2.34 11.37
N ILE A 26 14.77 3.57 11.90
CA ILE A 26 13.79 4.61 11.53
C ILE A 26 13.73 4.89 10.02
N ASP A 27 14.86 4.80 9.33
CA ASP A 27 14.96 5.03 7.88
C ASP A 27 14.36 3.89 7.05
N ARG A 28 14.37 2.66 7.60
CA ARG A 28 13.86 1.44 6.93
C ARG A 28 12.47 1.05 7.45
N LEU A 29 12.09 1.51 8.62
CA LEU A 29 10.81 1.22 9.27
C LEU A 29 9.59 1.44 8.35
N PRO A 30 9.53 2.50 7.51
CA PRO A 30 8.42 2.70 6.57
C PRO A 30 8.26 1.61 5.49
N GLN A 31 9.25 0.73 5.32
CA GLN A 31 9.17 -0.42 4.43
C GLN A 31 8.46 -1.62 5.08
N PHE A 32 8.46 -1.67 6.41
CA PHE A 32 7.89 -2.78 7.19
C PHE A 32 6.53 -2.45 7.78
N VAL A 33 6.26 -1.17 8.05
CA VAL A 33 5.03 -0.72 8.71
C VAL A 33 4.46 0.52 8.04
N SER A 34 3.14 0.66 8.09
CA SER A 34 2.42 1.85 7.63
C SER A 34 1.64 2.46 8.78
N TYR A 35 1.82 3.75 9.01
CA TYR A 35 1.01 4.53 9.94
C TYR A 35 -0.30 4.96 9.26
N VAL A 36 -1.41 4.74 9.96
CA VAL A 36 -2.77 5.19 9.60
C VAL A 36 -3.23 6.16 10.69
N ASP A 37 -3.65 7.36 10.28
CA ASP A 37 -4.15 8.39 11.19
C ASP A 37 -5.57 8.05 11.66
N GLN A 38 -5.99 8.60 12.81
CA GLN A 38 -7.34 8.43 13.34
C GLN A 38 -8.39 9.12 12.47
N ARG A 39 -8.04 10.27 11.85
CA ARG A 39 -8.93 10.97 10.93
C ARG A 39 -8.82 10.34 9.55
N ASP A 40 -9.94 9.81 9.07
CA ASP A 40 -10.02 9.33 7.68
C ASP A 40 -9.98 10.52 6.72
N LYS A 41 -8.93 10.59 5.90
CA LYS A 41 -8.87 11.51 4.75
C LYS A 41 -9.52 10.81 3.57
N HIS A 42 -10.82 10.62 3.68
CA HIS A 42 -11.56 9.89 2.67
C HIS A 42 -11.75 10.73 1.41
N PHE A 43 -11.27 10.26 0.26
CA PHE A 43 -11.61 10.87 -1.03
C PHE A 43 -13.03 10.43 -1.40
N ALA A 44 -14.01 11.23 -0.98
CA ALA A 44 -15.44 10.97 -1.15
C ALA A 44 -15.97 10.65 -2.58
N PRO A 45 -15.30 10.99 -3.71
CA PRO A 45 -15.86 10.64 -5.01
C PRO A 45 -15.54 9.22 -5.50
N LEU A 46 -14.62 8.50 -4.87
CA LEU A 46 -14.15 7.19 -5.37
C LEU A 46 -14.73 6.04 -4.55
N SER A 47 -15.20 5.00 -5.24
CA SER A 47 -15.47 3.68 -4.66
C SER A 47 -14.19 3.06 -4.07
N VAL A 48 -14.32 2.01 -3.25
CA VAL A 48 -13.15 1.28 -2.71
C VAL A 48 -12.26 0.77 -3.84
N LYS A 49 -12.87 0.22 -4.92
CA LYS A 49 -12.11 -0.26 -6.09
C LYS A 49 -11.36 0.88 -6.77
N GLU A 50 -12.03 1.99 -7.06
CA GLU A 50 -11.41 3.16 -7.70
C GLU A 50 -10.29 3.77 -6.82
N THR A 51 -10.46 3.75 -5.50
CA THR A 51 -9.45 4.21 -4.54
C THR A 51 -8.21 3.33 -4.57
N LEU A 52 -8.37 2.01 -4.60
CA LEU A 52 -7.25 1.06 -4.71
C LEU A 52 -6.54 1.19 -6.05
N GLU A 53 -7.28 1.39 -7.15
CA GLU A 53 -6.70 1.68 -8.47
C GLU A 53 -5.92 2.98 -8.49
N PHE A 54 -6.46 4.04 -7.89
CA PHE A 54 -5.77 5.33 -7.75
C PHE A 54 -4.49 5.19 -6.91
N ALA A 55 -4.57 4.55 -5.74
CA ALA A 55 -3.43 4.32 -4.88
C ALA A 55 -2.36 3.46 -5.57
N TYR A 56 -2.77 2.45 -6.35
CA TYR A 56 -1.85 1.65 -7.14
C TYR A 56 -1.11 2.48 -8.20
N LYS A 57 -1.82 3.36 -8.91
CA LYS A 57 -1.22 4.26 -9.91
C LYS A 57 -0.27 5.28 -9.29
N VAL A 58 -0.62 5.84 -8.12
CA VAL A 58 0.13 6.94 -7.48
C VAL A 58 1.25 6.46 -6.56
N CYS A 59 1.02 5.40 -5.77
CA CYS A 59 1.93 4.96 -4.70
C CYS A 59 2.63 3.64 -5.00
N GLY A 60 1.97 2.71 -5.72
CA GLY A 60 2.48 1.37 -6.04
C GLY A 60 2.97 1.21 -7.48
N GLY A 61 3.03 2.33 -8.21
CA GLY A 61 3.11 2.45 -9.66
C GLY A 61 4.52 2.49 -10.25
N ASP A 62 5.57 2.36 -9.44
CA ASP A 62 6.92 2.54 -9.96
C ASP A 62 7.27 1.41 -10.94
N ILE A 63 7.20 1.75 -12.22
CA ILE A 63 7.46 0.90 -13.37
C ILE A 63 8.85 0.26 -13.22
N THR A 64 9.77 0.98 -12.57
CA THR A 64 11.15 0.57 -12.28
C THR A 64 11.20 -0.68 -11.39
N LYS A 65 10.42 -0.73 -10.29
CA LYS A 65 10.40 -1.90 -9.39
C LYS A 65 9.73 -3.12 -10.03
N ARG A 66 8.72 -2.91 -10.88
CA ARG A 66 8.10 -4.00 -11.65
C ARG A 66 9.03 -4.52 -12.72
N ALA A 67 9.72 -3.62 -13.42
CA ALA A 67 10.72 -3.98 -14.41
C ALA A 67 11.84 -4.78 -13.76
N GLU A 68 12.34 -4.38 -12.59
CA GLU A 68 13.35 -5.12 -11.83
C GLU A 68 12.87 -6.52 -11.42
N VAL A 69 11.67 -6.66 -10.84
CA VAL A 69 11.09 -7.97 -10.48
C VAL A 69 10.91 -8.85 -11.71
N LEU A 70 10.35 -8.32 -12.80
CA LEU A 70 10.20 -9.05 -14.06
C LEU A 70 11.55 -9.39 -14.71
N THR A 71 12.58 -8.57 -14.50
CA THR A 71 13.93 -8.80 -15.02
C THR A 71 14.66 -9.87 -14.20
N LEU A 72 14.55 -9.84 -12.86
CA LEU A 72 15.07 -10.91 -11.99
C LEU A 72 14.45 -12.26 -12.35
N LEU A 73 13.11 -12.32 -12.47
CA LEU A 73 12.38 -13.53 -12.88
C LEU A 73 12.79 -14.02 -14.28
N ARG A 74 13.27 -13.13 -15.16
CA ARG A 74 13.75 -13.49 -16.50
C ARG A 74 15.18 -14.02 -16.50
N THR A 75 16.01 -13.61 -15.52
CA THR A 75 17.44 -13.92 -15.47
C THR A 75 17.71 -15.27 -14.80
N GLU A 76 16.90 -15.61 -13.81
CA GLU A 76 16.88 -16.95 -13.23
C GLU A 76 16.07 -17.86 -14.15
N LYS A 77 16.73 -18.71 -14.96
CA LYS A 77 16.08 -19.71 -15.83
C LYS A 77 14.97 -20.49 -15.08
N LYS A 78 13.70 -20.05 -15.10
CA LYS A 78 12.53 -20.83 -14.66
C LYS A 78 11.20 -20.14 -14.94
N ASP A 79 10.27 -20.96 -15.43
CA ASP A 79 8.82 -20.78 -15.59
C ASP A 79 8.30 -19.51 -16.27
N VAL A 80 8.04 -19.64 -17.57
CA VAL A 80 7.17 -18.73 -18.33
C VAL A 80 5.84 -18.54 -17.59
N GLU A 81 5.32 -19.59 -16.96
CA GLU A 81 4.10 -19.56 -16.15
C GLU A 81 4.21 -18.59 -14.96
N ALA A 82 5.30 -18.66 -14.19
CA ALA A 82 5.51 -17.77 -13.04
C ALA A 82 5.62 -16.30 -13.47
N LEU A 83 6.23 -16.04 -14.64
CA LEU A 83 6.30 -14.71 -15.22
C LEU A 83 4.91 -14.21 -15.67
N GLU A 84 4.11 -15.08 -16.28
CA GLU A 84 2.74 -14.76 -16.69
C GLU A 84 1.82 -14.49 -15.49
N VAL A 85 1.88 -15.33 -14.46
CA VAL A 85 1.15 -15.13 -13.20
C VAL A 85 1.54 -13.81 -12.55
N THR A 86 2.84 -13.52 -12.48
CA THR A 86 3.31 -12.26 -11.89
C THR A 86 2.82 -11.04 -12.67
N LYS A 87 2.85 -11.09 -14.02
CA LYS A 87 2.27 -10.04 -14.87
C LYS A 87 0.77 -9.89 -14.65
N ALA A 88 0.04 -11.00 -14.52
CA ALA A 88 -1.40 -11.00 -14.26
C ALA A 88 -1.72 -10.39 -12.89
N ILE A 89 -0.94 -10.68 -11.84
CA ILE A 89 -1.09 -10.08 -10.51
C ILE A 89 -0.89 -8.57 -10.58
N PHE A 90 0.14 -8.08 -11.27
CA PHE A 90 0.35 -6.64 -11.41
C PHE A 90 -0.73 -5.96 -12.27
N THR A 91 -1.25 -6.65 -13.28
CA THR A 91 -2.32 -6.11 -14.11
C THR A 91 -3.63 -5.97 -13.33
N ASN A 92 -3.92 -6.94 -12.46
CA ASN A 92 -5.17 -7.02 -11.68
C ASN A 92 -4.96 -6.71 -10.20
N TYR A 93 -3.97 -5.88 -9.88
CA TYR A 93 -3.51 -5.70 -8.49
C TYR A 93 -4.62 -5.19 -7.56
N SER A 94 -5.47 -4.29 -8.03
CA SER A 94 -6.62 -3.80 -7.25
C SER A 94 -7.57 -4.92 -6.85
N ASP A 95 -7.87 -5.84 -7.76
CA ASP A 95 -8.76 -6.98 -7.50
C ASP A 95 -8.11 -8.03 -6.59
N VAL A 96 -6.80 -8.27 -6.73
CA VAL A 96 -6.02 -9.13 -5.82
C VAL A 96 -6.07 -8.59 -4.39
N ILE A 97 -5.86 -7.28 -4.22
CA ILE A 97 -5.90 -6.64 -2.90
C ILE A 97 -7.32 -6.61 -2.32
N LEU A 98 -8.34 -6.36 -3.14
CA LEU A 98 -9.74 -6.47 -2.71
C LEU A 98 -10.05 -7.86 -2.16
N GLN A 99 -9.57 -8.91 -2.83
CA GLN A 99 -9.76 -10.28 -2.36
C GLN A 99 -8.99 -10.57 -1.07
N GLN A 100 -7.71 -10.20 -1.02
CA GLN A 100 -6.85 -10.44 0.13
C GLN A 100 -7.35 -9.74 1.40
N LEU A 101 -7.97 -8.56 1.25
CA LEU A 101 -8.52 -7.78 2.36
C LEU A 101 -9.98 -8.12 2.69
N GLY A 102 -10.63 -9.03 1.95
CA GLY A 102 -12.04 -9.38 2.18
C GLY A 102 -13.02 -8.24 1.89
N LEU A 103 -12.67 -7.34 0.97
CA LEU A 103 -13.44 -6.12 0.66
C LEU A 103 -14.37 -6.28 -0.55
N GLN A 104 -14.64 -7.50 -0.99
CA GLN A 104 -15.40 -7.76 -2.24
C GLN A 104 -16.81 -7.15 -2.16
N ASN A 105 -17.47 -7.27 -1.01
CA ASN A 105 -18.80 -6.70 -0.77
C ASN A 105 -18.79 -5.17 -0.62
N CYS A 106 -17.61 -4.59 -0.32
CA CYS A 106 -17.43 -3.16 -0.13
C CYS A 106 -16.87 -2.46 -1.38
N ALA A 107 -16.45 -3.22 -2.40
CA ALA A 107 -15.94 -2.68 -3.66
C ALA A 107 -16.82 -1.57 -4.28
N PRO A 108 -18.17 -1.69 -4.33
CA PRO A 108 -19.03 -0.62 -4.85
C PRO A 108 -19.42 0.45 -3.82
N LEU A 109 -19.16 0.21 -2.53
CA LEU A 109 -19.53 1.14 -1.47
C LEU A 109 -18.53 2.29 -1.45
N LEU A 110 -18.88 3.41 -2.09
CA LEU A 110 -18.57 4.80 -1.69
C LEU A 110 -19.00 5.78 -2.80
N ARG A 111 -20.31 6.01 -2.88
CA ARG A 111 -20.93 7.14 -3.61
C ARG A 111 -21.94 7.92 -2.78
N ARG A 112 -21.86 7.83 -1.45
CA ARG A 112 -22.71 8.61 -0.52
C ARG A 112 -21.95 8.99 0.75
N CYS A 113 -21.15 10.04 0.65
CA CYS A 113 -20.80 10.89 1.80
C CYS A 113 -20.68 12.37 1.39
N SER A 114 -21.50 12.80 0.43
CA SER A 114 -21.64 14.23 0.08
C SER A 114 -23.09 14.54 -0.30
N ARG A 115 -24.00 14.27 0.65
CA ARG A 115 -25.32 14.90 0.74
C ARG A 115 -25.79 14.76 2.18
N ASN A 116 -25.33 15.68 3.02
CA ASN A 116 -26.18 16.61 3.74
C ASN A 116 -25.27 17.62 4.45
N GLU A 117 -25.61 18.88 4.24
CA GLU A 117 -25.35 20.00 5.16
C GLU A 117 -25.86 19.67 6.57
#